data_AF-A0A1E3G4T2-F1
#
_entry.id   AF-A0A1E3G4T2-F1
#
_cell.length_a   1.000
_cell.length_b   1.000
_cell.length_c   1.000
_cell.angle_alpha   90.00
_cell.angle_beta   90.00
_cell.angle_gamma   90.00
#
_symmetry.space_group_name_H-M   'P 1'
#
loop_
_entity.id
_entity.type
_entity.pdbx_description
1 polymer ?
#
loop_
_entity_poly.entity_id
_entity_poly.type
_entity_poly.pdbx_seq_one_letter_code
_entity_poly.pdbx_strand_id
1 'polypeptide(L)'
;MSQLIHQAISYSLMGIGAFFYFLAGLGLVRMPDLYTRLQASTKATTLGTFSLVLGVGILNPAFLGKSLLVILFVALTNPVASSVMMRAAYKCKLPTCKETCVDEISATENGGESI
;
A
#
# COMPACT_ATOMS: atom_id res chain seq x y z
N MET A 1 21.44 8.24 28.80
CA MET A 1 20.08 7.67 28.97
C MET A 1 19.15 8.05 27.83
N SER A 2 18.96 9.34 27.53
CA SER A 2 18.08 9.79 26.43
C SER A 2 18.42 9.20 25.06
N GLN A 3 19.70 9.10 24.70
CA GLN A 3 20.14 8.54 23.40
C GLN A 3 19.77 7.06 23.21
N LEU A 4 19.83 6.25 24.29
CA LEU A 4 19.46 4.84 24.24
C LEU A 4 17.95 4.66 24.01
N ILE A 5 17.13 5.54 24.57
CA ILE A 5 15.67 5.53 24.40
C ILE A 5 15.30 5.81 22.93
N HIS A 6 15.93 6.80 22.31
CA HIS A 6 15.69 7.12 20.88
C HIS A 6 16.08 5.96 19.97
N GLN A 7 17.21 5.30 20.25
CA GLN A 7 17.64 4.12 19.49
C GLN A 7 16.68 2.95 19.65
N ALA A 8 16.25 2.63 20.88
CA ALA A 8 15.30 1.55 21.13
C ALA A 8 13.95 1.77 20.43
N ILE A 9 13.42 2.99 20.47
CA ILE A 9 12.18 3.36 19.77
C ILE A 9 12.35 3.23 18.26
N SER A 10 13.45 3.76 17.72
CA SER A 10 13.74 3.74 16.28
C SER A 10 13.84 2.32 15.75
N TYR A 11 14.61 1.44 16.42
CA TYR A 11 14.74 0.05 16.01
C TYR A 11 13.43 -0.72 16.12
N SER A 12 12.63 -0.46 17.14
CA SER A 12 11.29 -1.06 17.28
C SER A 12 10.38 -0.67 16.12
N LEU A 13 10.37 0.62 15.73
CA LEU A 13 9.59 1.12 14.60
C LEU A 13 10.08 0.54 13.27
N MET A 14 11.39 0.47 13.06
CA MET A 14 11.97 -0.15 11.86
C MET A 14 11.63 -1.63 11.77
N GLY A 15 11.64 -2.35 12.90
CA GLY A 15 11.23 -3.76 12.97
C GLY A 15 9.75 -3.96 12.62
N ILE A 16 8.87 -3.11 13.13
CA ILE A 16 7.44 -3.11 12.76
C ILE A 16 7.28 -2.82 11.26
N GLY A 17 8.00 -1.82 10.73
CA GLY A 17 8.01 -1.50 9.32
C GLY A 17 8.42 -2.69 8.44
N ALA A 18 9.49 -3.40 8.82
CA ALA A 18 9.95 -4.60 8.13
C ALA A 18 8.90 -5.73 8.15
N PHE A 19 8.22 -5.92 9.28
CA PHE A 19 7.11 -6.88 9.38
C PHE A 19 5.94 -6.52 8.44
N PHE A 20 5.58 -5.24 8.33
CA PHE A 20 4.56 -4.80 7.37
C PHE A 20 5.00 -5.01 5.91
N TYR A 21 6.28 -4.81 5.58
CA TYR A 21 6.81 -5.14 4.25
C TYR A 21 6.76 -6.64 3.95
N PHE A 22 7.03 -7.47 4.95
CA PHE A 22 6.84 -8.91 4.83
C PHE A 22 5.37 -9.27 4.58
N LEU A 23 4.43 -8.66 5.31
CA LEU A 23 3.00 -8.83 5.06
C LEU A 23 2.56 -8.32 3.68
N ALA A 24 3.18 -7.27 3.15
CA ALA A 24 2.91 -6.78 1.80
C ALA A 24 3.27 -7.86 0.76
N GLY A 25 4.46 -8.47 0.88
CA GLY A 25 4.87 -9.58 0.03
C GLY A 25 3.98 -10.82 0.19
N LEU A 26 3.62 -11.16 1.43
CA LEU A 26 2.72 -12.27 1.72
C LEU A 26 1.32 -12.03 1.12
N GLY A 27 0.80 -10.80 1.20
CA GLY A 27 -0.46 -10.38 0.61
C GLY A 27 -0.47 -10.54 -0.91
N LEU A 28 0.64 -10.24 -1.58
CA LEU A 28 0.78 -10.46 -3.03
C LEU A 28 0.74 -11.94 -3.40
N VAL A 29 1.34 -12.82 -2.60
CA VAL A 29 1.40 -14.26 -2.90
C VAL A 29 0.08 -14.96 -2.54
N ARG A 30 -0.54 -14.60 -1.41
CA ARG A 30 -1.68 -15.33 -0.83
C ARG A 30 -3.03 -14.96 -1.43
N MET A 31 -3.20 -13.71 -1.86
CA MET A 31 -4.50 -13.20 -2.34
C MET A 31 -4.84 -13.76 -3.75
N PRO A 32 -6.12 -14.10 -4.00
CA PRO A 32 -6.54 -14.86 -5.18
C PRO A 32 -6.66 -14.03 -6.47
N ASP A 33 -6.88 -12.72 -6.40
CA ASP A 33 -7.00 -11.86 -7.59
C ASP A 33 -6.13 -10.61 -7.52
N LEU A 34 -6.02 -9.88 -8.62
CA LEU A 34 -5.20 -8.66 -8.68
C LEU A 34 -5.75 -7.50 -7.84
N TYR A 35 -7.06 -7.31 -7.74
CA TYR A 35 -7.66 -6.22 -6.98
C TYR A 35 -7.41 -6.38 -5.47
N THR A 36 -7.63 -7.58 -4.96
CA THR A 36 -7.36 -8.00 -3.58
C THR A 36 -5.87 -7.97 -3.26
N ARG A 37 -5.00 -8.42 -4.19
CA ARG A 37 -3.54 -8.28 -4.08
C ARG A 37 -3.10 -6.82 -3.98
N LEU A 38 -3.62 -5.95 -4.85
CA LEU A 38 -3.29 -4.53 -4.87
C LEU A 38 -3.73 -3.84 -3.58
N GLN A 39 -4.94 -4.14 -3.09
CA GLN A 39 -5.43 -3.56 -1.84
C GLN A 39 -4.58 -4.02 -0.63
N ALA A 40 -4.31 -5.32 -0.53
CA ALA A 40 -3.51 -5.89 0.55
C ALA A 40 -2.09 -5.31 0.56
N SER A 41 -1.42 -5.30 -0.61
CA SER A 41 -0.08 -4.77 -0.74
C SER A 41 -0.05 -3.26 -0.47
N THR A 42 -0.93 -2.46 -1.06
CA THR A 42 -0.90 -0.98 -0.92
C THR A 42 -1.06 -0.55 0.53
N LYS A 43 -1.97 -1.19 1.29
CA LYS A 43 -2.17 -0.90 2.72
C LYS A 43 -0.93 -1.26 3.55
N ALA A 44 -0.39 -2.46 3.33
CA ALA A 44 0.78 -2.94 4.05
C ALA A 44 2.04 -2.11 3.75
N THR A 45 2.32 -1.80 2.48
CA THR A 45 3.50 -1.02 2.08
C THR A 45 3.43 0.43 2.57
N THR A 46 2.24 1.05 2.61
CA THR A 46 2.09 2.42 3.11
C THR A 46 2.38 2.49 4.62
N LEU A 47 1.77 1.60 5.41
CA LEU A 47 2.03 1.53 6.85
C LEU A 47 3.48 1.13 7.17
N GLY A 48 4.03 0.19 6.41
CA GLY A 48 5.42 -0.23 6.54
C GLY A 48 6.40 0.91 6.27
N THR A 49 6.16 1.68 5.20
CA THR A 49 6.97 2.86 4.87
C THR A 49 6.86 3.93 5.95
N PHE A 50 5.66 4.22 6.45
CA PHE A 50 5.48 5.22 7.50
C PHE A 50 6.26 4.84 8.76
N SER A 51 6.10 3.60 9.23
CA SER A 51 6.77 3.10 10.43
C SER A 51 8.30 3.09 10.28
N LEU A 52 8.80 2.63 9.13
CA LEU A 52 10.23 2.53 8.86
C LEU A 52 10.90 3.90 8.70
N VAL A 53 10.29 4.80 7.91
CA VAL A 53 10.83 6.14 7.64
C VAL A 53 10.73 7.03 8.87
N LEU A 54 9.67 6.93 9.68
CA LEU A 54 9.61 7.60 10.98
C LEU A 54 10.70 7.09 11.93
N GLY A 55 10.97 5.78 11.95
CA GLY A 55 12.05 5.21 12.75
C GLY A 55 13.41 5.79 12.39
N VAL A 56 13.69 5.94 11.09
CA VAL A 56 14.91 6.59 10.60
C VAL A 56 14.97 8.07 10.97
N GLY A 57 13.84 8.79 10.86
CA GLY A 57 13.76 10.21 11.22
C GLY A 57 13.96 10.48 12.71
N ILE A 58 13.55 9.57 13.59
CA ILE A 58 13.79 9.63 15.04
C ILE A 58 15.25 9.32 15.38
N LEU A 59 15.86 8.38 14.65
CA LEU A 59 17.27 8.03 14.84
C LEU A 59 18.20 9.20 14.48
N ASN A 60 17.88 9.94 13.42
CA ASN A 60 18.63 11.11 13.00
C ASN A 60 17.70 12.33 12.77
N PRO A 61 17.61 13.26 13.75
CA PRO A 61 16.71 14.40 13.64
C PRO A 61 17.00 15.33 12.45
N ALA A 62 18.25 15.34 11.94
CA ALA A 62 18.61 16.07 10.72
C ALA A 62 17.88 15.56 9.46
N PHE A 63 17.40 14.31 9.46
CA PHE A 63 16.66 13.69 8.36
C PHE A 63 15.15 13.72 8.56
N LEU A 64 14.65 14.22 9.69
CA LEU A 64 13.22 14.18 10.03
C LEU A 64 12.37 14.93 8.98
N GLY A 65 12.81 16.12 8.55
CA GLY A 65 12.11 16.87 7.49
C GLY A 65 12.04 16.12 6.15
N LYS A 66 13.13 15.47 5.74
CA LYS A 66 13.17 14.63 4.53
C LYS A 66 12.29 13.39 4.68
N SER A 67 12.27 12.80 5.86
CA SER A 67 11.47 11.62 6.20
C SER A 67 9.98 11.91 6.09
N LEU A 68 9.51 13.05 6.60
CA LEU A 68 8.11 13.50 6.45
C LEU A 68 7.75 13.74 4.98
N LEU A 69 8.67 14.30 4.19
CA LEU A 69 8.45 14.52 2.76
C LEU A 69 8.29 13.19 2.01
N VAL A 70 9.12 12.18 2.32
CA VAL A 70 9.00 10.82 1.77
C VAL A 70 7.67 10.18 2.15
N ILE A 71 7.26 10.30 3.42
CA ILE A 71 5.97 9.79 3.90
C ILE A 71 4.81 10.41 3.12
N LEU A 72 4.81 11.74 2.98
CA LEU A 72 3.79 12.46 2.23
C LEU A 72 3.76 12.03 0.76
N PHE A 73 4.94 11.93 0.14
CA PHE A 73 5.06 11.53 -1.26
C PHE A 73 4.48 10.12 -1.48
N VAL A 74 4.90 9.15 -0.67
CA VAL A 74 4.41 7.76 -0.75
C VAL A 74 2.91 7.69 -0.44
N ALA A 75 2.41 8.47 0.51
CA ALA A 75 0.99 8.54 0.85
C ALA A 75 0.12 9.01 -0.33
N LEU A 76 0.65 9.87 -1.20
CA LEU A 76 -0.05 10.37 -2.39
C LEU A 76 0.17 9.46 -3.60
N THR A 77 1.39 8.98 -3.81
CA THR A 77 1.74 8.12 -4.95
C THR A 77 1.02 6.77 -4.89
N ASN A 78 0.95 6.14 -3.71
CA ASN A 78 0.38 4.80 -3.56
C ASN A 78 -1.11 4.72 -4.00
N PRO A 79 -2.02 5.62 -3.55
CA PRO A 79 -3.40 5.64 -4.01
C PRO A 79 -3.55 5.92 -5.51
N VAL A 80 -2.75 6.84 -6.06
CA VAL A 80 -2.79 7.18 -7.48
C VAL A 80 -2.35 5.99 -8.32
N ALA A 81 -1.23 5.35 -7.97
CA ALA A 81 -0.72 4.17 -8.65
C ALA A 81 -1.73 3.01 -8.60
N SER A 82 -2.32 2.75 -7.44
CA SER A 82 -3.33 1.71 -7.25
C SER A 82 -4.58 1.96 -8.10
N SER A 83 -5.10 3.19 -8.13
CA SER A 83 -6.28 3.56 -8.94
C SER A 83 -6.05 3.36 -10.43
N VAL A 84 -4.88 3.79 -10.95
CA VAL A 84 -4.53 3.60 -12.36
C VAL A 84 -4.35 2.11 -12.69
N MET A 85 -3.68 1.34 -11.82
CA MET A 85 -3.52 -0.10 -11.99
C MET A 85 -4.85 -0.85 -12.01
N MET A 86 -5.79 -0.52 -11.12
CA MET A 86 -7.13 -1.14 -11.11
C MET A 86 -7.90 -0.85 -12.40
N ARG A 87 -7.87 0.39 -12.89
CA ARG A 87 -8.51 0.76 -14.17
C ARG A 87 -7.88 0.05 -15.36
N ALA A 88 -6.55 -0.05 -15.38
CA ALA A 88 -5.84 -0.80 -16.42
C ALA A 88 -6.19 -2.29 -16.37
N ALA A 89 -6.24 -2.87 -15.17
CA ALA A 89 -6.60 -4.27 -14.97
C ALA A 89 -8.02 -4.58 -15.47
N TYR A 90 -8.97 -3.69 -15.19
CA TYR A 90 -10.34 -3.78 -15.68
C TYR A 90 -10.41 -3.71 -17.21
N LYS A 91 -9.72 -2.75 -17.83
CA LYS A 91 -9.65 -2.62 -19.31
C LYS A 91 -9.01 -3.84 -19.99
N CYS A 92 -8.04 -4.48 -19.34
CA CYS A 92 -7.43 -5.72 -19.83
C CYS A 92 -8.28 -6.97 -19.61
N LYS A 93 -9.49 -6.86 -19.01
CA LYS A 93 -10.40 -7.98 -18.69
C LYS A 93 -9.71 -9.10 -17.91
N LEU A 94 -8.85 -8.72 -16.96
CA LEU A 94 -8.17 -9.70 -16.10
C LEU A 94 -9.19 -10.49 -15.28
N PRO A 95 -8.97 -11.80 -15.08
CA PRO A 95 -9.89 -12.64 -14.34
C PRO A 95 -9.99 -12.17 -12.89
N THR A 96 -11.23 -11.92 -12.45
CA THR A 96 -11.58 -11.63 -11.05
C THR A 96 -11.74 -12.92 -10.27
N CYS A 97 -11.70 -12.84 -8.94
CA CYS A 97 -12.00 -14.01 -8.11
C CYS A 97 -13.47 -14.46 -8.30
N LYS A 98 -13.72 -15.76 -8.15
CA LYS A 98 -15.06 -16.37 -8.29
C LYS A 98 -16.10 -15.82 -7.27
N GLU A 99 -15.63 -15.22 -6.19
CA GLU A 99 -16.48 -14.59 -5.16
C GLU A 99 -16.93 -13.18 -5.55
N THR A 100 -16.47 -12.64 -6.67
CA THR A 100 -16.94 -11.34 -7.17
C THR A 100 -18.30 -11.53 -7.83
N CYS A 101 -19.38 -11.28 -7.09
CA CYS A 101 -20.76 -11.49 -7.54
C CYS A 101 -21.37 -10.25 -8.22
N VAL A 102 -20.77 -9.07 -8.04
CA VAL A 102 -21.35 -7.78 -8.43
C VAL A 102 -20.34 -7.00 -9.27
N ASP A 103 -20.75 -6.60 -10.48
CA ASP A 103 -20.00 -5.72 -11.37
C ASP A 103 -20.95 -4.69 -12.01
N GLU A 104 -21.09 -3.54 -11.35
CA GLU A 104 -21.93 -2.43 -11.81
C GLU A 104 -21.31 -1.69 -13.01
N ILE A 105 -20.00 -1.79 -13.18
CA ILE A 105 -19.28 -1.11 -14.28
C ILE A 105 -19.65 -1.81 -15.60
N SER A 106 -19.60 -3.14 -15.61
CA SER A 106 -20.01 -3.93 -16.79
C SER A 106 -21.51 -3.82 -17.07
N ALA A 107 -22.36 -3.72 -16.04
CA ALA A 107 -23.81 -3.57 -16.22
C ALA A 107 -24.16 -2.23 -16.90
N THR A 108 -23.42 -1.17 -16.58
CA THR A 108 -23.62 0.17 -17.17
C THR A 108 -23.17 0.23 -18.62
N GLU A 109 -22.08 -0.46 -18.99
CA GLU A 109 -21.64 -0.55 -20.40
C GLU A 109 -22.66 -1.28 -21.27
N ASN A 110 -23.19 -2.43 -20.82
CA ASN A 110 -24.16 -3.22 -21.59
C ASN A 110 -25.57 -2.61 -21.64
N GLY A 111 -25.99 -1.87 -20.61
CA GLY A 111 -27.28 -1.16 -20.59
C GLY A 111 -27.32 0.07 -21.52
N GLY A 112 -26.16 0.53 -22.00
CA GLY A 112 -26.05 1.60 -23.00
C GLY A 112 -26.12 1.12 -24.46
N GLU A 113 -25.97 -0.18 -24.73
CA GLU A 113 -26.10 -0.78 -26.06
C GLU A 113 -27.54 -1.19 -26.43
N SER A 114 -28.49 -1.04 -25.49
CA SER A 114 -29.90 -1.43 -25.68
C SER A 114 -30.86 -0.23 -25.84
N ILE A 115 -30.46 0.80 -26.60
CA ILE A 115 -31.33 1.89 -27.09
C ILE A 115 -31.14 2.07 -28.59
#